data_AF-U6D9T2-F1
#
_entry.id   AF-U6D9T2-F1
#
_cell.length_a   1.000
_cell.length_b   1.000
_cell.length_c   1.000
_cell.angle_alpha   90.00
_cell.angle_beta   90.00
_cell.angle_gamma   90.00
#
_symmetry.space_group_name_H-M   'P 1'
#
loop_
_entity.id
_entity.type
_entity.pdbx_description
1 polymer ?
#
loop_
_entity_poly.entity_id
_entity_poly.type
_entity_poly.pdbx_seq_one_letter_code
_entity_poly.pdbx_strand_id
1 'polypeptide(L)'
;RDSMFQNPLIVKAELGKPRERSCSLPGVDFNYGLYTRGLDGGVPAAIGHWNVFKQQPTCPHELTRNYIAMNRGAVKAGLVTARENFLYRQLNDIRISDQEDRHVKKELPSLPPNMTFGTPARPSTPFFDLLQHRYQQLWVQEQKAAQKAIKLEKKHKVILGKLYETRSSQLRKYKPPVKLDALWHMPHFQKVRPHLSTFPTEADRQRALRAHRDEHAVRQGTLRMGNYTHP
;
A
#
# COMPACT_ATOMS: atom_id res chain seq x y z
N ARG A 1 -8.97 28.40 -29.21
CA ARG A 1 -8.03 27.26 -29.36
C ARG A 1 -8.86 26.00 -29.28
N ASP A 2 -8.88 25.19 -30.32
CA ASP A 2 -9.78 24.03 -30.40
C ASP A 2 -9.42 22.96 -29.36
N SER A 3 -8.17 22.94 -28.91
CA SER A 3 -7.71 22.10 -27.79
C SER A 3 -8.39 22.37 -26.44
N MET A 4 -9.05 23.52 -26.25
CA MET A 4 -9.79 23.81 -25.02
C MET A 4 -11.07 22.97 -24.91
N PHE A 5 -11.67 22.58 -26.03
CA PHE A 5 -12.86 21.72 -26.07
C PHE A 5 -12.54 20.25 -25.81
N GLN A 6 -11.26 19.85 -25.81
CA GLN A 6 -10.82 18.50 -25.47
C GLN A 6 -10.53 18.31 -23.98
N ASN A 7 -10.45 19.40 -23.20
CA ASN A 7 -10.13 19.32 -21.78
C ASN A 7 -11.42 19.31 -20.93
N PRO A 8 -11.78 18.18 -20.28
CA PRO A 8 -13.03 18.04 -19.53
C PRO A 8 -13.08 18.91 -18.25
N LEU A 9 -11.95 19.48 -17.83
CA LEU A 9 -11.88 20.40 -16.68
C LEU A 9 -12.25 21.83 -17.05
N ILE A 10 -12.14 22.19 -18.33
CA ILE A 10 -12.41 23.55 -18.84
C ILE A 10 -13.86 23.65 -19.35
N VAL A 11 -14.40 22.55 -19.88
CA VAL A 11 -15.78 22.50 -20.40
C VAL A 11 -16.79 22.65 -19.27
N LYS A 12 -17.71 23.62 -19.43
CA LYS A 12 -18.79 23.90 -18.47
C LYS A 12 -19.87 22.83 -18.55
N ALA A 13 -20.48 22.50 -17.42
CA ALA A 13 -21.61 21.57 -17.38
C ALA A 13 -22.88 22.26 -17.91
N GLU A 14 -23.56 21.62 -18.86
CA GLU A 14 -24.87 22.07 -19.34
C GLU A 14 -25.99 21.57 -18.43
N LEU A 15 -26.95 22.42 -18.12
CA LEU A 15 -28.09 22.05 -17.27
C LEU A 15 -28.98 21.04 -18.01
N GLY A 16 -29.31 19.93 -17.35
CA GLY A 16 -30.20 18.89 -17.90
C GLY A 16 -29.52 17.87 -18.81
N LYS A 17 -28.20 17.96 -19.03
CA LYS A 17 -27.42 16.94 -19.75
C LYS A 17 -26.33 16.33 -18.88
N PRO A 18 -25.92 15.08 -19.13
CA PRO A 18 -24.73 14.52 -18.53
C PRO A 18 -23.49 15.35 -18.89
N ARG A 19 -22.53 15.44 -17.96
CA ARG A 19 -21.28 16.18 -18.19
C ARG A 19 -20.50 15.55 -19.35
N GLU A 20 -20.22 16.37 -20.37
CA GLU A 20 -19.39 15.94 -21.50
C GLU A 20 -17.95 15.68 -21.05
N ARG A 21 -17.37 14.56 -21.54
CA ARG A 21 -15.99 14.17 -21.25
C ARG A 21 -15.01 14.47 -22.37
N SER A 22 -15.48 15.18 -23.40
CA SER A 22 -14.68 15.64 -24.54
C SER A 22 -13.78 14.56 -25.17
N CYS A 23 -14.28 13.32 -25.19
CA CYS A 23 -13.64 12.19 -25.83
C CYS A 23 -14.24 11.95 -27.22
N SER A 24 -13.40 11.56 -28.17
CA SER A 24 -13.88 11.12 -29.48
C SER A 24 -14.55 9.76 -29.30
N LEU A 25 -15.88 9.74 -29.45
CA LEU A 25 -16.66 8.53 -29.40
C LEU A 25 -16.80 7.94 -30.81
N PRO A 26 -16.83 6.60 -30.92
CA PRO A 26 -17.22 5.95 -32.17
C PRO A 26 -18.58 6.47 -32.68
N GLY A 27 -18.78 6.45 -33.99
CA GLY A 27 -19.99 6.98 -34.65
C GLY A 27 -21.28 6.29 -34.20
N VAL A 28 -22.41 6.82 -34.67
CA VAL A 28 -23.77 6.40 -34.23
C VAL A 28 -24.03 4.90 -34.48
N ASP A 29 -23.38 4.31 -35.47
CA ASP A 29 -23.53 2.89 -35.82
C ASP A 29 -22.73 1.93 -34.92
N PHE A 30 -21.99 2.47 -33.93
CA PHE A 30 -21.20 1.65 -33.02
C PHE A 30 -22.04 1.21 -31.82
N ASN A 31 -22.16 -0.12 -31.67
CA ASN A 31 -22.80 -0.72 -30.50
C ASN A 31 -21.79 -0.82 -29.35
N TYR A 32 -22.05 -0.11 -28.26
CA TYR A 32 -21.26 -0.21 -27.03
C TYR A 32 -21.58 -1.51 -26.29
N GLY A 33 -20.56 -2.08 -25.65
CA GLY A 33 -20.68 -3.33 -24.89
C GLY A 33 -19.88 -4.47 -25.52
N LEU A 34 -19.75 -5.56 -24.78
CA LEU A 34 -19.06 -6.75 -25.26
C LEU A 34 -20.06 -7.61 -26.07
N TYR A 35 -19.93 -7.60 -27.39
CA TYR A 35 -20.69 -8.54 -28.23
C TYR A 35 -19.99 -9.90 -28.22
N THR A 36 -20.54 -10.85 -27.47
CA THR A 36 -20.08 -12.24 -27.49
C THR A 36 -20.61 -12.92 -28.74
N ARG A 37 -19.86 -12.82 -29.84
CA ARG A 37 -20.17 -13.57 -31.06
C ARG A 37 -19.98 -15.06 -30.76
N GLY A 38 -21.06 -15.84 -30.85
CA GLY A 38 -20.98 -17.30 -30.74
C GLY A 38 -20.20 -17.85 -31.93
N LEU A 39 -18.89 -18.06 -31.76
CA LEU A 39 -18.01 -18.68 -32.76
C LEU A 39 -18.01 -20.20 -32.65
N ASP A 40 -18.75 -20.73 -31.69
CA ASP A 40 -18.64 -22.11 -31.20
C ASP A 40 -19.34 -23.12 -32.14
N GLY A 41 -19.90 -22.65 -33.26
CA GLY A 41 -20.62 -23.48 -34.24
C GLY A 41 -21.91 -24.13 -33.71
N GLY A 42 -22.30 -23.82 -32.47
CA GLY A 42 -23.51 -24.31 -31.81
C GLY A 42 -23.48 -25.80 -31.47
N VAL A 43 -24.65 -26.34 -31.14
CA VAL A 43 -24.87 -27.75 -30.77
C VAL A 43 -24.31 -28.73 -31.82
N PRO A 44 -24.49 -28.51 -33.14
CA PRO A 44 -23.97 -29.45 -34.14
C PRO A 44 -22.44 -29.56 -34.14
N ALA A 45 -21.73 -28.44 -33.94
CA ALA A 45 -20.26 -28.45 -33.87
C ALA A 45 -19.75 -29.16 -32.61
N ALA A 46 -20.45 -28.99 -31.48
CA ALA A 46 -20.10 -29.62 -30.20
C ALA A 46 -20.31 -31.14 -30.20
N ILE A 47 -21.36 -31.64 -30.86
CA ILE A 47 -21.67 -33.08 -30.92
C ILE A 47 -20.91 -33.77 -32.07
N GLY A 48 -20.72 -33.08 -33.21
CA GLY A 48 -20.20 -33.66 -34.44
C GLY A 48 -18.67 -33.75 -34.55
N HIS A 49 -17.91 -33.12 -33.64
CA HIS A 49 -16.45 -33.05 -33.75
C HIS A 49 -15.76 -33.42 -32.43
N TRP A 50 -14.80 -34.36 -32.50
CA TRP A 50 -13.91 -34.65 -31.39
C TRP A 50 -12.79 -33.59 -31.35
N ASN A 51 -12.98 -32.53 -30.57
CA ASN A 51 -11.94 -31.51 -30.38
C ASN A 51 -10.80 -32.07 -29.53
N VAL A 52 -9.74 -32.56 -30.20
CA VAL A 52 -8.45 -32.82 -29.55
C VAL A 52 -7.83 -31.49 -29.19
N PHE A 53 -7.43 -31.32 -27.93
CA PHE A 53 -6.69 -30.14 -27.48
C PHE A 53 -5.42 -29.98 -28.32
N LYS A 54 -5.46 -29.09 -29.31
CA LYS A 54 -4.27 -28.68 -30.03
C LYS A 54 -3.55 -27.71 -29.10
N GLN A 55 -2.39 -28.11 -28.60
CA GLN A 55 -1.49 -27.17 -27.94
C GLN A 55 -1.30 -26.01 -28.90
N GLN A 56 -1.78 -24.82 -28.51
CA GLN A 56 -1.46 -23.63 -29.26
C GLN A 56 0.06 -23.57 -29.36
N PRO A 57 0.64 -23.32 -30.54
CA PRO A 57 2.06 -23.02 -30.61
C PRO A 57 2.29 -21.91 -29.60
N THR A 58 3.12 -22.16 -28.59
CA THR A 58 3.43 -21.19 -27.56
C THR A 58 3.82 -19.92 -28.29
N CYS A 59 2.93 -18.91 -28.29
CA CYS A 59 3.29 -17.59 -28.82
C CYS A 59 4.64 -17.27 -28.20
N PRO A 60 5.65 -16.84 -28.98
CA PRO A 60 6.95 -16.53 -28.41
C PRO A 60 6.71 -15.49 -27.32
N HIS A 61 6.73 -15.95 -26.07
CA HIS A 61 6.46 -15.06 -24.96
C HIS A 61 7.63 -14.10 -24.98
N GLU A 62 7.36 -12.83 -25.24
CA GLU A 62 8.39 -11.82 -25.10
C GLU A 62 8.83 -11.86 -23.65
N LEU A 63 10.02 -12.44 -23.41
CA LEU A 63 10.57 -12.57 -22.07
C LEU A 63 10.60 -11.18 -21.42
N THR A 64 10.13 -11.11 -20.18
CA THR A 64 10.02 -9.83 -19.45
C THR A 64 11.40 -9.20 -19.30
N ARG A 65 11.49 -7.89 -19.52
CA ARG A 65 12.75 -7.14 -19.34
C ARG A 65 13.19 -7.08 -17.88
N ASN A 66 14.47 -7.32 -17.63
CA ASN A 66 15.08 -7.22 -16.30
C ASN A 66 15.56 -5.78 -16.01
N TYR A 67 14.64 -4.91 -15.60
CA TYR A 67 14.95 -3.52 -15.29
C TYR A 67 15.98 -3.35 -14.17
N ILE A 68 16.06 -4.29 -13.23
CA ILE A 68 17.01 -4.22 -12.11
C ILE A 68 18.44 -4.42 -12.62
N ALA A 69 18.66 -5.44 -13.44
CA ALA A 69 19.96 -5.71 -14.05
C ALA A 69 20.40 -4.56 -14.97
N MET A 70 19.49 -4.07 -15.82
CA MET A 70 19.74 -2.92 -16.69
C MET A 70 20.13 -1.67 -15.90
N ASN A 71 19.37 -1.30 -14.87
CA ASN A 71 19.63 -0.11 -14.07
C ASN A 71 20.96 -0.23 -13.31
N ARG A 72 21.27 -1.42 -12.78
CA ARG A 72 22.56 -1.69 -12.13
C ARG A 72 23.72 -1.55 -13.13
N GLY A 73 23.54 -1.99 -14.37
CA GLY A 73 24.51 -1.80 -15.46
C GLY A 73 24.72 -0.33 -15.81
N ALA A 74 23.63 0.43 -15.93
CA ALA A 74 23.69 1.87 -16.22
C ALA A 74 24.44 2.64 -15.12
N VAL A 75 24.17 2.33 -13.85
CA VAL A 75 24.88 2.92 -12.71
C VAL A 75 26.36 2.55 -12.73
N LYS A 76 26.72 1.30 -13.06
CA LYS A 76 28.12 0.89 -13.23
C LYS A 76 28.83 1.61 -14.37
N ALA A 77 28.10 1.97 -15.43
CA ALA A 77 28.61 2.74 -16.56
C ALA A 77 28.64 4.26 -16.29
N GLY A 78 28.25 4.71 -15.09
CA GLY A 78 28.22 6.12 -14.72
C GLY A 78 27.05 6.91 -15.30
N LEU A 79 26.02 6.24 -15.82
CA LEU A 79 24.83 6.87 -16.39
C LEU A 79 23.80 7.13 -15.28
N VAL A 80 23.63 8.40 -14.90
CA VAL A 80 22.80 8.81 -13.75
C VAL A 80 21.55 9.56 -14.21
N THR A 81 21.55 10.12 -15.42
CA THR A 81 20.40 10.86 -15.96
C THR A 81 19.30 9.92 -16.45
N ALA A 82 18.03 10.33 -16.36
CA ALA A 82 16.89 9.55 -16.85
C ALA A 82 17.00 9.24 -18.36
N ARG A 83 17.45 10.21 -19.16
CA ARG A 83 17.65 10.06 -20.61
C ARG A 83 18.74 9.03 -20.93
N GLU A 84 19.84 9.07 -20.19
CA GLU A 84 20.94 8.12 -20.35
C GLU A 84 20.51 6.70 -19.96
N ASN A 85 19.77 6.55 -18.86
CA ASN A 85 19.19 5.28 -18.44
C ASN A 85 18.22 4.72 -19.49
N PHE A 86 17.41 5.57 -20.12
CA PHE A 86 16.54 5.17 -21.21
C PHE A 86 17.33 4.62 -22.41
N LEU A 87 18.35 5.37 -22.86
CA LEU A 87 19.23 4.94 -23.96
C LEU A 87 19.98 3.65 -23.61
N TYR A 88 20.44 3.52 -22.37
CA TYR A 88 21.13 2.32 -21.90
C TYR A 88 20.23 1.10 -21.96
N ARG A 89 18.95 1.21 -21.55
CA ARG A 89 17.96 0.13 -21.64
C ARG A 89 17.63 -0.25 -23.07
N GLN A 90 17.66 0.71 -24.00
CA GLN A 90 17.42 0.45 -25.42
C GLN A 90 18.60 -0.29 -26.06
N LEU A 91 19.83 0.02 -25.65
CA LEU A 91 21.06 -0.61 -26.16
C LEU A 91 21.36 -1.95 -25.49
N ASN A 92 20.97 -2.14 -24.22
CA ASN A 92 21.27 -3.33 -23.42
C ASN A 92 19.97 -4.03 -22.98
N ASP A 93 19.35 -4.79 -23.89
CA ASP A 93 18.12 -5.54 -23.62
C ASP A 93 18.40 -6.85 -22.85
N ILE A 94 18.48 -6.78 -21.53
CA ILE A 94 18.60 -7.93 -20.63
C ILE A 94 17.20 -8.47 -20.29
N ARG A 95 16.86 -9.69 -20.72
CA ARG A 95 15.56 -10.33 -20.43
C ARG A 95 15.68 -11.37 -19.31
N ILE A 96 14.63 -11.50 -18.51
CA ILE A 96 14.51 -12.54 -17.47
C ILE A 96 14.25 -13.86 -18.20
N SER A 97 15.08 -14.88 -17.95
CA SER A 97 14.85 -16.20 -18.52
C SER A 97 13.71 -16.90 -17.80
N ASP A 98 12.85 -17.61 -18.54
CA ASP A 98 11.80 -18.47 -17.96
C ASP A 98 12.36 -19.57 -17.04
N GLN A 99 13.67 -19.85 -17.07
CA GLN A 99 14.31 -20.85 -16.20
C GLN A 99 14.23 -20.46 -14.72
N GLU A 100 14.28 -19.17 -14.38
CA GLU A 100 14.15 -18.71 -12.98
C GLU A 100 12.73 -18.94 -12.44
N ASP A 101 11.71 -18.76 -13.28
CA ASP A 101 10.31 -19.10 -12.96
C ASP A 101 10.03 -20.61 -12.97
N ARG A 102 10.82 -21.40 -13.72
CA ARG A 102 10.72 -22.87 -13.71
C ARG A 102 11.14 -23.49 -12.39
N HIS A 103 12.02 -22.86 -11.60
CA HIS A 103 12.31 -23.35 -10.25
C HIS A 103 11.09 -23.28 -9.31
N VAL A 104 10.10 -22.44 -9.61
CA VAL A 104 8.83 -22.37 -8.88
C VAL A 104 7.80 -23.36 -9.44
N LYS A 105 7.87 -23.68 -10.73
CA LYS A 105 7.15 -24.81 -11.32
C LYS A 105 7.89 -26.10 -10.98
N LYS A 106 7.80 -26.50 -9.70
CA LYS A 106 8.02 -27.89 -9.28
C LYS A 106 7.43 -28.78 -10.37
N GLU A 107 8.29 -29.50 -11.09
CA GLU A 107 7.83 -30.57 -11.98
C GLU A 107 6.84 -31.39 -11.17
N LEU A 108 5.62 -31.57 -11.71
CA LEU A 108 4.64 -32.38 -11.02
C LEU A 108 5.29 -33.76 -10.82
N PRO A 109 5.41 -34.26 -9.59
CA PRO A 109 6.04 -35.54 -9.35
C PRO A 109 5.30 -36.60 -10.17
N SER A 110 6.05 -37.49 -10.82
CA SER A 110 5.49 -38.59 -11.59
C SER A 110 4.54 -39.39 -10.70
N LEU A 111 3.27 -39.42 -11.08
CA LEU A 111 2.22 -40.05 -10.28
C LEU A 111 2.18 -41.54 -10.60
N PRO A 112 2.19 -42.44 -9.59
CA PRO A 112 2.16 -43.87 -9.85
C PRO A 112 0.85 -44.31 -10.51
N PRO A 113 0.83 -45.36 -11.35
CA PRO A 113 -0.35 -45.79 -12.09
C PRO A 113 -1.57 -46.15 -11.22
N ASN A 114 -1.34 -46.54 -9.96
CA ASN A 114 -2.38 -46.90 -9.00
C ASN A 114 -2.79 -45.74 -8.08
N MET A 115 -2.45 -44.48 -8.43
CA MET A 115 -2.82 -43.35 -7.59
C MET A 115 -4.31 -43.04 -7.72
N THR A 116 -5.03 -43.08 -6.60
CA THR A 116 -6.43 -42.65 -6.55
C THR A 116 -6.50 -41.13 -6.44
N PHE A 117 -7.17 -40.49 -7.38
CA PHE A 117 -7.43 -39.05 -7.35
C PHE A 117 -8.69 -38.76 -6.54
N GLY A 118 -8.61 -37.80 -5.61
CA GLY A 118 -9.72 -37.40 -4.76
C GLY A 118 -9.23 -36.74 -3.48
N THR A 119 -10.10 -35.98 -2.81
CA THR A 119 -9.79 -35.45 -1.49
C THR A 119 -10.03 -36.57 -0.47
N PRO A 120 -9.00 -37.05 0.26
CA PRO A 120 -9.24 -38.01 1.33
C PRO A 120 -10.23 -37.41 2.32
N ALA A 121 -11.11 -38.24 2.88
CA ALA A 121 -12.06 -37.77 3.88
C ALA A 121 -11.27 -37.06 5.00
N ARG A 122 -11.59 -35.78 5.23
CA ARG A 122 -10.94 -34.99 6.27
C ARG A 122 -11.12 -35.76 7.58
N PRO A 123 -10.05 -36.17 8.27
CA PRO A 123 -10.22 -36.83 9.55
C PRO A 123 -10.99 -35.88 10.46
N SER A 124 -12.00 -36.41 11.17
CA SER A 124 -12.71 -35.63 12.18
C SER A 124 -11.69 -35.03 13.14
N THR A 125 -11.89 -33.80 13.58
CA THR A 125 -11.06 -33.21 14.65
C THR A 125 -11.00 -34.22 15.80
N PRO A 126 -9.81 -34.71 16.17
CA PRO A 126 -9.68 -35.77 17.16
C PRO A 126 -10.33 -35.30 18.47
N PHE A 127 -11.45 -35.91 18.82
CA PHE A 127 -12.28 -35.48 19.94
C PHE A 127 -11.51 -35.45 21.26
N PHE A 128 -10.52 -36.33 21.39
CA PHE A 128 -9.60 -36.37 22.52
C PHE A 128 -8.79 -35.08 22.70
N ASP A 129 -8.32 -34.45 21.62
CA ASP A 129 -7.56 -33.20 21.70
C ASP A 129 -8.45 -32.03 22.16
N LEU A 130 -9.76 -32.09 21.90
CA LEU A 130 -10.73 -31.13 22.43
C LEU A 130 -10.96 -31.32 23.93
N LEU A 131 -11.14 -32.57 24.38
CA LEU A 131 -11.30 -32.89 25.81
C LEU A 131 -10.06 -32.55 26.63
N GLN A 132 -8.86 -32.69 26.05
CA GLN A 132 -7.60 -32.37 26.71
C GLN A 132 -7.20 -30.89 26.60
N HIS A 133 -8.04 -30.03 26.02
CA HIS A 133 -7.75 -28.63 25.77
C HIS A 133 -6.43 -28.40 24.99
N ARG A 134 -6.04 -29.35 24.14
CA ARG A 134 -4.74 -29.35 23.47
C ARG A 134 -4.59 -28.14 22.53
N TYR A 135 -5.68 -27.74 21.87
CA TYR A 135 -5.70 -26.55 21.02
C TYR A 135 -5.52 -25.23 21.80
N GLN A 136 -6.03 -25.15 23.03
CA GLN A 136 -5.76 -24.01 23.91
C GLN A 136 -4.27 -23.93 24.25
N GLN A 137 -3.66 -25.07 24.57
CA GLN A 137 -2.23 -25.13 24.86
C GLN A 137 -1.37 -24.73 23.65
N LEU A 138 -1.71 -25.23 22.46
CA LEU A 138 -1.06 -24.85 21.20
C LEU A 138 -1.17 -23.35 20.94
N TRP A 139 -2.37 -22.78 21.08
CA TRP A 139 -2.59 -21.35 20.90
C TRP A 139 -1.77 -20.50 21.88
N VAL A 140 -1.72 -20.89 23.16
CA VAL A 140 -0.88 -20.20 24.16
C VAL A 140 0.61 -20.28 23.80
N GLN A 141 1.08 -21.43 23.30
CA GLN A 141 2.47 -21.59 22.85
C GLN A 141 2.77 -20.72 21.63
N GLU A 142 1.87 -20.67 20.65
CA GLU A 142 1.99 -19.84 19.46
C GLU A 142 2.03 -18.34 19.83
N GLN A 143 1.15 -17.89 20.73
CA GLN A 143 1.16 -16.51 21.24
C GLN A 143 2.49 -16.18 21.94
N LYS A 144 3.00 -17.09 22.77
CA LYS A 144 4.32 -16.91 23.43
C LYS A 144 5.45 -16.84 22.39
N ALA A 145 5.43 -17.69 21.37
CA ALA A 145 6.42 -17.69 20.30
C ALA A 145 6.37 -16.39 19.48
N ALA A 146 5.17 -15.94 19.09
CA ALA A 146 4.97 -14.68 18.38
C ALA A 146 5.47 -13.47 19.18
N GLN A 147 5.14 -13.39 20.48
CA GLN A 147 5.66 -12.33 21.35
C GLN A 147 7.19 -12.38 21.47
N LYS A 148 7.79 -13.58 21.54
CA LYS A 148 9.25 -13.74 21.57
C LYS A 148 9.89 -13.26 20.27
N ALA A 149 9.30 -13.59 19.12
CA ALA A 149 9.76 -13.11 17.81
C ALA A 149 9.69 -11.59 17.69
N ILE A 150 8.57 -10.96 18.09
CA ILE A 150 8.41 -9.50 18.12
C ILE A 150 9.47 -8.85 19.03
N LYS A 151 9.72 -9.41 20.21
CA LYS A 151 10.76 -8.91 21.12
C LYS A 151 12.16 -8.99 20.50
N LEU A 152 12.46 -10.09 19.80
CA LEU A 152 13.75 -10.29 19.14
C LEU A 152 13.95 -9.32 17.96
N GLU A 153 12.91 -9.11 17.15
CA GLU A 153 12.91 -8.11 16.08
C GLU A 153 13.13 -6.69 16.62
N LYS A 154 12.44 -6.33 17.72
CA LYS A 154 12.64 -5.03 18.39
C LYS A 154 14.07 -4.86 18.90
N LYS A 155 14.66 -5.90 19.52
CA LYS A 155 16.07 -5.87 19.94
C LYS A 155 17.00 -5.69 18.73
N HIS A 156 16.76 -6.42 17.65
CA HIS A 156 17.55 -6.30 16.42
C HIS A 156 17.48 -4.89 15.82
N LYS A 157 16.30 -4.27 15.79
CA LYS A 157 16.12 -2.86 15.37
C LYS A 157 16.84 -1.86 16.27
N VAL A 158 16.93 -2.12 17.58
CA VAL A 158 17.71 -1.30 18.52
C VAL A 158 19.22 -1.47 18.30
N ILE A 159 19.67 -2.69 17.97
CA ILE A 159 21.09 -3.00 17.71
C ILE A 159 21.57 -2.40 16.38
N LEU A 160 20.69 -2.22 15.39
CA LEU A 160 21.02 -1.60 14.10
C LEU A 160 21.45 -0.11 14.19
N GLY A 161 21.55 0.43 15.40
CA GLY A 161 22.08 1.76 15.70
C GLY A 161 21.01 2.84 15.66
N LYS A 162 21.26 3.94 16.38
CA LYS A 162 20.48 5.18 16.20
C LYS A 162 20.71 5.65 14.77
N LEU A 163 19.71 5.46 13.90
CA LEU A 163 19.70 6.07 12.57
C LEU A 163 20.05 7.56 12.75
N TYR A 164 21.05 8.05 12.00
CA TYR A 164 21.41 9.46 12.04
C TYR A 164 20.15 10.30 11.80
N GLU A 165 19.91 11.25 12.70
CA GLU A 165 18.78 12.15 12.59
C GLU A 165 19.05 13.15 11.46
N THR A 166 18.30 13.04 10.37
CA THR A 166 18.33 14.03 9.30
C THR A 166 17.91 15.40 9.84
N ARG A 167 18.38 16.49 9.20
CA ARG A 167 17.99 17.87 9.57
C ARG A 167 16.48 18.05 9.66
N SER A 168 15.71 17.40 8.80
CA SER A 168 14.25 17.43 8.85
C SER A 168 13.68 16.74 10.10
N SER A 169 14.27 15.64 10.57
CA SER A 169 13.86 14.99 11.82
C SER A 169 14.21 15.83 13.06
N GLN A 170 15.35 16.52 13.04
CA GLN A 170 15.77 17.43 14.10
C GLN A 170 14.83 18.63 14.20
N LEU A 171 14.49 19.26 13.06
CA LEU A 171 13.55 20.39 13.02
C LEU A 171 12.13 19.99 13.46
N ARG A 172 11.68 18.76 13.20
CA ARG A 172 10.39 18.25 13.71
C ARG A 172 10.38 18.10 15.24
N LYS A 173 11.53 17.78 15.84
CA LYS A 173 11.66 17.59 17.29
C LYS A 173 11.93 18.90 18.04
N TYR A 174 12.51 19.88 17.36
CA TYR A 174 12.80 21.18 17.93
C TYR A 174 11.52 21.94 18.27
N LYS A 175 11.36 22.29 19.55
CA LYS A 175 10.31 23.18 20.04
C LYS A 175 10.96 24.52 20.39
N PRO A 176 10.56 25.63 19.76
CA PRO A 176 11.12 26.94 20.11
C PRO A 176 10.76 27.30 21.56
N PRO A 177 11.66 27.96 22.30
CA PRO A 177 11.36 28.40 23.66
C PRO A 177 10.26 29.46 23.63
N VAL A 178 9.10 29.12 24.19
CA VAL A 178 7.94 30.02 24.28
C VAL A 178 7.98 30.77 25.61
N LYS A 179 7.82 32.10 25.58
CA LYS A 179 7.58 32.90 26.78
C LYS A 179 6.19 32.53 27.34
N LEU A 180 6.16 31.95 28.53
CA LEU A 180 4.92 31.62 29.22
C LEU A 180 4.37 32.88 29.88
N ASP A 181 3.68 33.70 29.10
CA ASP A 181 2.92 34.80 29.68
C ASP A 181 1.78 34.23 30.53
N ALA A 182 1.47 34.91 31.64
CA ALA A 182 0.33 34.53 32.46
C ALA A 182 -0.94 34.55 31.61
N LEU A 183 -1.82 33.57 31.80
CA LEU A 183 -3.13 33.62 31.14
C LEU A 183 -3.81 34.93 31.52
N TRP A 184 -4.37 35.61 30.52
CA TRP A 184 -5.08 36.85 30.77
C TRP A 184 -6.18 36.64 31.80
N HIS A 185 -6.17 37.47 32.84
CA HIS A 185 -7.12 37.40 33.94
C HIS A 185 -7.69 38.80 34.18
N MET A 186 -9.01 38.92 34.27
CA MET A 186 -9.62 40.18 34.65
C MET A 186 -9.17 40.60 36.07
N PRO A 187 -8.82 41.87 36.31
CA PRO A 187 -8.37 42.36 37.61
C PRO A 187 -9.38 42.10 38.73
N HIS A 188 -10.68 42.27 38.43
CA HIS A 188 -11.76 42.07 39.39
C HIS A 188 -11.81 40.64 39.95
N PHE A 189 -11.39 39.64 39.18
CA PHE A 189 -11.45 38.24 39.57
C PHE A 189 -10.14 37.70 40.16
N GLN A 190 -9.07 38.49 40.29
CA GLN A 190 -7.78 37.98 40.81
C GLN A 190 -7.87 37.45 42.26
N LYS A 191 -8.79 37.99 43.05
CA LYS A 191 -8.99 37.59 44.46
C LYS A 191 -10.02 36.46 44.62
N VAL A 192 -10.74 36.08 43.55
CA VAL A 192 -11.83 35.11 43.61
C VAL A 192 -11.32 33.74 43.19
N ARG A 193 -11.57 32.71 44.01
CA ARG A 193 -11.21 31.33 43.66
C ARG A 193 -12.19 30.75 42.64
N PRO A 194 -11.74 29.84 41.76
CA PRO A 194 -12.64 29.13 40.85
C PRO A 194 -13.70 28.37 41.65
N HIS A 195 -14.97 28.59 41.31
CA HIS A 195 -16.08 27.91 41.99
C HIS A 195 -16.36 26.51 41.41
N LEU A 196 -15.94 26.27 40.17
CA LEU A 196 -16.15 25.02 39.44
C LEU A 196 -14.80 24.41 39.07
N SER A 197 -14.60 23.13 39.43
CA SER A 197 -13.52 22.30 38.89
C SER A 197 -14.09 21.42 37.79
N THR A 198 -13.73 21.70 36.53
CA THR A 198 -14.15 20.91 35.38
C THR A 198 -13.32 19.64 35.18
N PHE A 199 -12.21 19.50 35.90
CA PHE A 199 -11.34 18.32 35.82
C PHE A 199 -11.72 17.28 36.88
N PRO A 200 -11.80 15.98 36.51
CA PRO A 200 -12.10 14.89 37.45
C PRO A 200 -11.04 14.74 38.55
N THR A 201 -9.76 14.96 38.22
CA THR A 201 -8.64 14.92 39.17
C THR A 201 -7.65 16.06 38.95
N GLU A 202 -6.88 16.40 39.99
CA GLU A 202 -5.81 17.41 39.88
C GLU A 202 -4.70 16.96 38.91
N ALA A 203 -4.46 15.66 38.81
CA ALA A 203 -3.53 15.09 37.83
C ALA A 203 -3.99 15.37 36.38
N ASP A 204 -5.29 15.27 36.11
CA ASP A 204 -5.86 15.57 34.79
C ASP A 204 -5.78 17.07 34.48
N ARG A 205 -6.01 17.93 35.48
CA ARG A 205 -5.81 19.37 35.35
C ARG A 205 -4.37 19.71 34.97
N GLN A 206 -3.39 19.16 35.68
CA GLN A 206 -1.98 19.38 35.37
C GLN A 206 -1.61 18.85 33.98
N ARG A 207 -2.17 17.70 33.59
CA ARG A 207 -1.96 17.11 32.25
C ARG A 207 -2.52 18.01 31.15
N ALA A 208 -3.72 18.56 31.34
CA ALA A 208 -4.34 19.49 30.41
C ALA A 208 -3.54 20.79 30.29
N LEU A 209 -3.07 21.36 31.41
CA LEU A 209 -2.21 22.55 31.39
C LEU A 209 -0.86 22.31 30.72
N ARG A 210 -0.26 21.12 30.91
CA ARG A 210 0.97 20.74 30.19
C ARG A 210 0.73 20.62 28.68
N ALA A 211 -0.35 19.96 28.27
CA ALA A 211 -0.72 19.85 26.86
C ALA A 211 -0.95 21.22 26.21
N HIS A 212 -1.68 22.12 26.89
CA HIS A 212 -1.90 23.50 26.43
C HIS A 212 -0.57 24.26 26.23
N ARG A 213 0.39 24.09 27.15
CA ARG A 213 1.72 24.70 27.04
C ARG A 213 2.53 24.11 25.87
N ASP A 214 2.46 22.80 25.67
CA ASP A 214 3.15 22.12 24.57
C ASP A 214 2.63 22.54 23.19
N GLU A 215 1.33 22.81 23.08
CA GLU A 215 0.69 23.26 21.83
C GLU A 215 0.92 24.75 21.53
N HIS A 216 1.34 25.55 22.52
CA HIS A 216 1.46 26.99 22.38
C HIS A 216 2.43 27.39 21.25
N ALA A 217 3.55 26.66 21.09
CA ALA A 217 4.51 26.89 20.02
C ALA A 217 3.90 26.74 18.61
N VAL A 218 2.92 25.84 18.45
CA VAL A 218 2.23 25.61 17.16
C VAL A 218 1.20 26.70 16.85
N ARG A 219 0.69 27.38 17.90
CA ARG A 219 -0.39 28.37 17.77
C ARG A 219 0.11 29.81 17.65
N GLN A 220 1.42 30.04 17.79
CA GLN A 220 2.04 31.35 17.60
C GLN A 220 2.44 31.60 16.14
N GLY A 221 2.49 32.88 15.74
CA GLY A 221 2.77 33.33 14.37
C GLY A 221 1.59 34.06 13.73
N THR A 222 1.86 34.96 12.78
CA THR A 222 0.86 35.85 12.13
C THR A 222 -0.32 35.10 11.53
N LEU A 223 -0.09 33.87 11.06
CA LEU A 223 -1.11 33.00 10.45
C LEU A 223 -1.54 31.83 11.34
N ARG A 224 -0.97 31.69 12.56
CA ARG A 224 -1.22 30.55 13.47
C ARG A 224 -1.00 29.16 12.83
N MET A 225 -0.04 29.08 11.91
CA MET A 225 0.28 27.85 11.15
C MET A 225 1.48 27.07 11.73
N GLY A 226 1.88 27.33 12.97
CA GLY A 226 3.03 26.68 13.61
C GLY A 226 4.40 27.18 13.15
N ASN A 227 5.43 26.36 13.38
CA ASN A 227 6.87 26.71 13.23
C ASN A 227 7.32 27.11 11.80
N TYR A 228 6.41 27.25 10.84
CA TYR A 228 6.72 27.60 9.44
C TYR A 228 6.86 29.11 9.19
N THR A 229 6.62 29.95 10.21
CA THR A 229 6.59 31.42 10.04
C THR A 229 7.72 32.15 10.75
N HIS A 230 8.72 31.46 11.30
CA HIS A 230 9.93 32.11 11.79
C HIS A 230 10.95 32.24 10.64
N PRO A 231 11.49 33.45 10.37
CA PRO A 231 12.58 33.65 9.42
C PRO A 231 13.89 32.98 9.87
#